data_AF-Q9PWH5-F1
#
_entry.id   AF-Q9PWH5-F1
#
_cell.length_a   1.000
_cell.length_b   1.000
_cell.length_c   1.000
_cell.angle_alpha   90.00
_cell.angle_beta   90.00
_cell.angle_gamma   90.00
#
_symmetry.space_group_name_H-M   'P 1'
#
loop_
_entity.id
_entity.type
_entity.pdbx_description
1 polymer ?
#
loop_
_entity_poly.entity_id
_entity_poly.type
_entity_poly.pdbx_seq_one_letter_code
_entity_poly.pdbx_strand_id
1 'polypeptide(L)' 'IVYPWTQRHFSTFGNLSTNAAILGNPKVAEHGRTVMGGLDRAVKNMDDIKNVYTKLSVMHSEKFFVDPD' A
#
# COMPACT_ATOMS: atom_id res chain seq x y z
N ILE A 1 -9.52 5.44 12.03
CA ILE A 1 -9.15 5.38 10.59
C ILE A 1 -9.11 6.80 10.07
N VAL A 2 -8.03 7.21 9.41
CA VAL A 2 -7.88 8.59 8.88
C VAL A 2 -8.54 8.74 7.51
N TYR A 3 -8.43 7.71 6.64
CA TYR A 3 -8.95 7.73 5.27
C TYR A 3 -9.76 6.46 4.92
N PRO A 4 -11.06 6.40 5.28
CA PRO A 4 -11.88 5.19 5.11
C PRO A 4 -12.03 4.72 3.66
N TRP A 5 -12.02 5.63 2.69
CA TRP A 5 -12.20 5.31 1.26
C TRP A 5 -11.09 4.43 0.69
N THR A 6 -9.91 4.43 1.31
CA THR A 6 -8.77 3.60 0.87
C THR A 6 -9.04 2.10 1.00
N GLN A 7 -9.96 1.69 1.88
CA GLN A 7 -10.34 0.30 2.10
C GLN A 7 -10.86 -0.39 0.83
N ARG A 8 -11.39 0.36 -0.15
CA ARG A 8 -11.90 -0.18 -1.42
C ARG A 8 -10.87 -1.02 -2.18
N HIS A 9 -9.60 -0.67 -2.05
CA HIS A 9 -8.48 -1.34 -2.72
C HIS A 9 -8.04 -2.63 -2.01
N PHE A 10 -8.56 -2.89 -0.80
CA PHE A 10 -8.13 -3.99 0.08
C PHE A 10 -9.26 -4.96 0.40
N SER A 11 -10.22 -5.15 -0.51
CA SER A 11 -11.36 -6.07 -0.32
C SER A 11 -10.93 -7.51 -0.01
N THR A 12 -9.74 -7.94 -0.47
CA THR A 12 -9.17 -9.26 -0.22
C THR A 12 -8.61 -9.43 1.20
N PHE A 13 -8.54 -8.36 2.00
CA PHE A 13 -7.99 -8.40 3.36
C PHE A 13 -9.02 -8.84 4.38
N GLY A 14 -10.28 -9.05 3.99
CA GLY A 14 -11.35 -9.48 4.87
C GLY A 14 -11.97 -8.30 5.62
N ASN A 15 -12.28 -8.48 6.91
CA ASN A 15 -13.01 -7.47 7.68
C ASN A 15 -12.11 -6.26 8.00
N LEU A 16 -12.51 -5.08 7.50
CA LEU A 16 -11.89 -3.77 7.76
C LEU A 16 -12.90 -2.74 8.31
N SER A 17 -14.09 -3.18 8.73
CA SER A 17 -15.23 -2.30 9.05
C SER A 17 -15.06 -1.44 10.30
N THR A 18 -14.13 -1.79 11.21
CA THR A 18 -13.91 -1.06 12.47
C THR A 18 -12.42 -0.89 12.74
N ASN A 19 -12.06 0.07 13.60
CA ASN A 19 -10.67 0.27 14.03
C ASN A 19 -10.06 -1.01 14.62
N ALA A 20 -10.80 -1.73 15.47
CA ALA A 20 -10.35 -2.97 16.09
C ALA A 20 -10.15 -4.08 15.04
N ALA A 21 -11.06 -4.19 14.06
CA ALA A 21 -10.94 -5.15 12.97
C ALA A 21 -9.68 -4.89 12.13
N ILE A 22 -9.37 -3.63 11.82
CA ILE A 22 -8.17 -3.26 11.05
C ILE A 22 -6.89 -3.54 11.84
N LEU A 23 -6.83 -3.11 13.11
CA LEU A 23 -5.66 -3.30 13.97
C LEU A 23 -5.35 -4.79 14.22
N GLY A 24 -6.39 -5.62 14.34
CA GLY A 24 -6.26 -7.06 14.51
C GLY A 24 -6.07 -7.85 13.20
N ASN A 25 -6.05 -7.19 12.04
CA ASN A 25 -6.03 -7.89 10.76
C ASN A 25 -4.58 -8.30 10.37
N PRO A 26 -4.28 -9.61 10.28
CA PRO A 26 -2.92 -10.07 9.96
C PRO A 26 -2.48 -9.67 8.55
N LYS A 27 -3.39 -9.58 7.58
CA LYS A 27 -3.08 -9.16 6.20
C LYS A 27 -2.74 -7.67 6.12
N VAL A 28 -3.39 -6.83 6.92
CA VAL A 28 -3.02 -5.41 7.04
C VAL A 28 -1.61 -5.28 7.61
N ALA A 29 -1.30 -6.00 8.70
CA ALA A 29 0.02 -5.98 9.31
C ALA A 29 1.12 -6.51 8.37
N GLU A 30 0.83 -7.58 7.62
CA GLU A 30 1.74 -8.13 6.63
C GLU A 30 1.97 -7.16 5.46
N HIS A 31 0.90 -6.59 4.90
CA HIS A 31 1.02 -5.62 3.83
C HIS A 31 1.77 -4.35 4.27
N GLY A 32 1.60 -3.93 5.53
CA GLY A 32 2.39 -2.86 6.13
C GLY A 32 3.90 -3.10 6.03
N ARG A 33 4.37 -4.34 6.23
CA ARG A 33 5.78 -4.71 6.02
C ARG A 33 6.18 -4.57 4.55
N THR A 34 5.32 -4.97 3.61
CA THR A 34 5.57 -4.81 2.17
C THR A 34 5.70 -3.34 1.78
N VAL A 35 4.83 -2.47 2.29
CA VAL A 35 4.90 -1.02 2.05
C VAL A 35 6.22 -0.45 2.57
N MET A 36 6.61 -0.80 3.80
CA MET A 36 7.88 -0.35 4.39
C MET A 36 9.09 -0.87 3.61
N GLY A 37 9.05 -2.09 3.09
CA GLY A 37 10.11 -2.62 2.22
C GLY A 37 10.19 -1.89 0.87
N GLY A 38 9.06 -1.40 0.34
CA GLY A 38 9.04 -0.48 -0.79
C GLY A 38 9.80 0.81 -0.47
N LEU A 39 9.45 1.47 0.64
CA LEU A 39 10.10 2.71 1.08
C LEU A 39 11.60 2.52 1.32
N ASP A 40 12.02 1.43 1.96
CA ASP A 40 13.43 1.08 2.13
C ASP A 40 14.17 0.97 0.78
N ARG A 41 13.53 0.38 -0.25
CA ARG A 41 14.09 0.36 -1.60
C ARG A 41 14.30 1.76 -2.16
N ALA A 42 13.35 2.68 -1.98
CA ALA A 42 13.51 4.06 -2.43
C ALA A 42 14.65 4.77 -1.70
N VAL A 43 14.77 4.60 -0.37
CA VAL A 43 15.86 5.17 0.44
C VAL A 43 17.23 4.64 -0.02
N LYS A 44 17.33 3.37 -0.41
CA LYS A 44 18.57 2.79 -0.94
C LYS A 44 18.92 3.22 -2.36
N ASN A 45 17.98 3.85 -3.08
CA ASN A 45 18.13 4.25 -4.48
C ASN A 45 17.65 5.70 -4.67
N MET A 46 17.98 6.60 -3.74
CA MET A 46 17.44 7.97 -3.73
C MET A 46 17.70 8.74 -5.03
N ASP A 47 18.86 8.53 -5.66
CA ASP A 47 19.22 9.18 -6.92
C ASP A 47 18.49 8.58 -8.14
N ASP A 48 17.85 7.41 -7.99
CA ASP A 48 17.21 6.66 -9.08
C ASP A 48 15.83 6.07 -8.71
N ILE A 49 15.08 6.75 -7.82
CA ILE A 49 13.77 6.29 -7.34
C ILE A 49 12.83 5.98 -8.51
N LYS A 50 12.82 6.85 -9.52
CA LYS A 50 11.94 6.73 -10.68
C LYS A 50 12.10 5.38 -11.38
N ASN A 51 13.33 4.97 -11.67
CA ASN A 51 13.57 3.72 -12.38
C ASN A 51 13.21 2.52 -11.49
N VAL A 52 13.64 2.51 -10.21
CA VAL A 52 13.34 1.38 -9.30
C VAL A 52 11.86 1.22 -8.99
N TYR A 53 11.06 2.29 -9.11
CA TYR A 53 9.62 2.27 -8.90
C TYR A 53 8.80 2.11 -10.18
N THR A 54 9.39 2.03 -11.37
CA THR A 54 8.65 1.90 -12.64
C THR A 54 7.56 0.82 -12.58
N LYS A 55 7.91 -0.39 -12.11
CA LYS A 55 6.94 -1.49 -11.97
C LYS A 55 5.88 -1.22 -10.90
N LEU A 56 6.28 -0.55 -9.81
CA LEU A 56 5.38 -0.19 -8.71
C LEU A 56 4.35 0.86 -9.19
N SER A 57 4.82 1.87 -9.93
CA SER A 57 4.02 2.91 -10.55
C SER A 57 2.96 2.29 -11.45
N VAL A 58 3.36 1.49 -12.45
CA VAL A 58 2.42 0.80 -13.36
C VAL A 58 1.38 -0.02 -12.59
N MET A 59 1.79 -0.73 -11.54
CA MET A 59 0.85 -1.49 -10.72
C MET A 59 -0.17 -0.59 -10.02
N HIS A 60 0.25 0.52 -9.42
CA HIS A 60 -0.65 1.40 -8.66
C HIS A 60 -1.53 2.26 -9.58
N SER A 61 -0.99 2.79 -10.68
CA SER A 61 -1.71 3.69 -11.57
C SER A 61 -2.53 2.97 -12.64
N GLU A 62 -1.98 1.94 -13.28
CA GLU A 62 -2.58 1.33 -14.48
C GLU A 62 -3.32 0.02 -14.19
N LYS A 63 -3.04 -0.64 -13.07
CA LYS A 63 -3.72 -1.90 -12.69
C LYS A 63 -4.71 -1.71 -11.56
N PHE A 64 -4.29 -1.02 -10.50
CA PHE A 64 -5.13 -0.79 -9.33
C PHE A 64 -5.88 0.54 -9.37
N PHE A 65 -5.50 1.45 -10.27
CA PHE A 65 -6.12 2.76 -10.43
C PHE A 65 -6.28 3.48 -9.08
N VAL A 66 -5.21 3.45 -8.29
CA VAL A 66 -5.13 4.17 -7.02
C VAL A 66 -5.04 5.65 -7.35
N ASP A 67 -5.90 6.44 -6.71
CA ASP A 67 -5.89 7.89 -6.87
C ASP A 67 -4.58 8.47 -6.28
N PRO A 68 -3.91 9.42 -6.94
CA PRO A 68 -2.67 10.01 -6.45
C PRO A 68 -2.79 10.88 -5.17
N ASP A 69 -4.00 11.30 -4.76
CA ASP A 69 -4.25 12.19 -3.60
C ASP A 69 -4.13 11.54 -2.21
#